data_AF-A0A7G5FE30-F1
#
_entry.id   AF-A0A7G5FE30-F1
#
_cell.length_a   1.000
_cell.length_b   1.000
_cell.length_c   1.000
_cell.angle_alpha   90.00
_cell.angle_beta   90.00
_cell.angle_gamma   90.00
#
_symmetry.space_group_name_H-M   'P 1'
#
loop_
_entity.id
_entity.type
_entity.pdbx_description
1 polymer ?
#
loop_
_entity_poly.entity_id
_entity_poly.type
_entity_poly.pdbx_seq_one_letter_code
_entity_poly.pdbx_strand_id
1 'polypeptide(L)'
;MKRLLTTLAVLPLVACSQGQTPDTEMVTVTTVVEAATESGTLAQQPAEPAQPENKVIPVEALETLEVPPLCGHEGGRLVNGELPVEKHSQYPNALARLVRHKDGSPQGAYTDINGDGRDEAVVAYNCDKGGASWPTNLLIYDNDLNFITAISDWTEGDMTALRAHIRTLRWDDSKVYVDTYGWMPGDASVAPSRLLTYELTLNGTEPVLTLVSNETNPNKGI
;
A
#
# COMPACT_ATOMS: atom_id res chain seq x y z
N MET A 1 41.13 31.92 -34.69
CA MET A 1 40.63 33.23 -35.17
C MET A 1 39.29 33.06 -35.88
N LYS A 2 38.18 33.41 -35.22
CA LYS A 2 37.04 34.16 -35.76
C LYS A 2 36.01 34.29 -34.63
N ARG A 3 35.83 35.54 -34.20
CA ARG A 3 34.78 36.02 -33.29
C ARG A 3 33.48 36.18 -34.07
N LEU A 4 32.34 36.10 -33.37
CA LEU A 4 31.07 36.85 -33.50
C LEU A 4 29.94 35.96 -32.94
N LEU A 5 28.92 36.41 -32.22
CA LEU A 5 28.60 37.70 -31.62
C LEU A 5 27.47 37.43 -30.60
N THR A 6 27.50 38.19 -29.51
CA THR A 6 26.62 38.24 -28.35
C THR A 6 25.21 38.73 -28.68
N THR A 7 24.17 38.16 -28.05
CA THR A 7 22.94 38.93 -27.74
C THR A 7 22.42 38.57 -26.36
N LEU A 8 22.65 39.48 -25.42
CA LEU A 8 22.03 39.58 -24.11
C LEU A 8 20.71 40.36 -24.29
N ALA A 9 19.60 39.89 -23.74
CA ALA A 9 18.37 40.69 -23.65
C ALA A 9 17.99 40.87 -22.18
N VAL A 10 17.94 42.13 -21.76
CA VAL A 10 17.67 42.60 -20.40
C VAL A 10 16.80 43.87 -20.47
N LEU A 11 15.83 43.98 -19.53
CA LEU A 11 15.02 45.16 -19.08
C LEU A 11 13.84 45.63 -19.98
N PRO A 12 12.85 46.44 -19.50
CA PRO A 12 12.51 46.90 -18.12
C PRO A 12 11.00 47.03 -17.71
N LEU A 13 10.79 47.31 -16.41
CA LEU A 13 9.83 48.17 -15.67
C LEU A 13 8.31 48.27 -15.92
N VAL A 14 7.57 48.01 -14.82
CA VAL A 14 6.57 48.83 -14.08
C VAL A 14 5.84 49.99 -14.78
N ALA A 15 4.50 49.98 -14.71
CA ALA A 15 3.65 51.17 -14.72
C ALA A 15 2.40 51.02 -13.84
N CYS A 16 2.10 52.07 -13.09
CA CYS A 16 1.03 52.24 -12.11
C CYS A 16 -0.37 52.34 -12.74
N SER A 17 -1.41 51.96 -11.99
CA SER A 17 -2.74 52.58 -12.14
C SER A 17 -3.30 52.87 -10.75
N GLN A 18 -3.49 54.16 -10.47
CA GLN A 18 -4.30 54.68 -9.38
C GLN A 18 -5.67 55.11 -9.94
N GLY A 19 -6.73 54.82 -9.20
CA GLY A 19 -8.04 55.47 -9.31
C GLY A 19 -8.64 55.60 -7.91
N GLN A 20 -8.89 56.84 -7.48
CA GLN A 20 -9.31 57.26 -6.14
C GLN A 20 -10.81 57.05 -5.83
N THR A 21 -11.06 56.65 -4.57
CA THR A 21 -12.15 56.86 -3.58
C THR A 21 -13.45 57.62 -3.95
N PRO A 22 -14.58 57.31 -3.26
CA PRO A 22 -14.91 58.08 -2.06
C PRO A 22 -15.28 57.24 -0.84
N ASP A 23 -15.11 57.87 0.32
CA ASP A 23 -15.30 57.40 1.69
C ASP A 23 -16.59 56.64 1.93
N THR A 24 -16.49 55.49 2.60
CA THR A 24 -17.58 54.93 3.39
C THR A 24 -17.16 55.03 4.85
N GLU A 25 -17.79 55.96 5.56
CA GLU A 25 -17.75 56.04 7.03
C GLU A 25 -18.11 54.68 7.62
N MET A 26 -17.14 54.01 8.25
CA MET A 26 -17.46 52.93 9.18
C MET A 26 -17.81 53.55 10.52
N VAL A 27 -19.10 53.64 10.79
CA VAL A 27 -19.65 53.88 12.13
C VAL A 27 -19.07 52.83 13.07
N THR A 28 -18.18 53.26 13.95
CA THR A 28 -17.64 52.40 15.02
C THR A 28 -18.70 52.30 16.10
N VAL A 29 -19.47 51.20 16.10
CA VAL A 29 -20.36 50.86 17.21
C VAL A 29 -19.50 50.19 18.28
N THR A 30 -19.05 50.98 19.27
CA THR A 30 -18.44 50.45 20.49
C THR A 30 -19.51 49.73 21.29
N THR A 31 -19.65 48.41 21.10
CA THR A 31 -20.46 47.58 22.00
C THR A 31 -19.60 47.26 23.21
N VAL A 32 -19.90 47.91 24.34
CA VAL A 32 -19.33 47.54 25.64
C VAL A 32 -20.06 46.28 26.07
N VAL A 33 -19.45 45.11 25.86
CA VAL A 33 -19.94 43.86 26.44
C VAL A 33 -19.30 43.72 27.81
N GLU A 34 -20.15 43.91 28.81
CA GLU A 34 -19.88 43.69 30.23
C GLU A 34 -19.44 42.23 30.43
N ALA A 35 -18.27 42.04 31.04
CA ALA A 35 -17.72 40.72 31.32
C ALA A 35 -18.57 40.01 32.38
N ALA A 36 -19.43 39.09 31.95
CA ALA A 36 -20.06 38.13 32.84
C ALA A 36 -19.02 37.06 33.22
N THR A 37 -18.56 37.12 34.46
CA THR A 37 -17.77 36.07 35.12
C THR A 37 -18.63 34.82 35.31
N GLU A 38 -18.67 33.95 34.30
CA GLU A 38 -19.13 32.57 34.48
C GLU A 38 -17.94 31.71 34.94
N SER A 39 -17.97 31.33 36.22
CA SER A 39 -17.18 30.21 36.73
C SER A 39 -17.77 28.91 36.18
N GLY A 40 -17.43 28.60 34.92
CA GLY A 40 -17.70 27.31 34.31
C GLY A 40 -16.67 26.30 34.80
N THR A 41 -17.08 25.42 35.71
CA THR A 41 -16.37 24.15 35.95
C THR A 41 -16.30 23.40 34.63
N LEU A 42 -15.13 23.41 33.98
CA LEU A 42 -14.83 22.53 32.86
C LEU A 42 -14.92 21.09 33.38
N ALA A 43 -16.05 20.43 33.14
CA ALA A 43 -16.13 19.00 33.21
C ALA A 43 -15.07 18.46 32.24
N GLN A 44 -14.01 17.88 32.78
CA GLN A 44 -13.01 17.18 31.99
C GLN A 44 -13.73 16.06 31.24
N GLN A 45 -13.87 16.27 29.94
CA GLN A 45 -14.23 15.22 28.99
C GLN A 45 -13.31 14.03 29.28
N PRO A 46 -13.85 12.82 29.49
CA PRO A 46 -13.03 11.64 29.67
C PRO A 46 -12.01 11.59 28.53
N ALA A 47 -10.72 11.54 28.88
CA ALA A 47 -9.66 11.43 27.89
C ALA A 47 -9.97 10.22 27.01
N GLU A 48 -10.05 10.46 25.71
CA GLU A 48 -10.07 9.37 24.73
C GLU A 48 -8.87 8.46 25.02
N PRO A 49 -9.06 7.13 25.06
CA PRO A 49 -7.94 6.23 25.30
C PRO A 49 -6.82 6.58 24.31
N ALA A 50 -5.60 6.74 24.82
CA ALA A 50 -4.46 7.01 23.97
C ALA A 50 -4.38 5.89 22.92
N GLN A 51 -4.46 6.27 21.64
CA GLN A 51 -4.31 5.33 20.54
C GLN A 51 -2.94 4.65 20.66
N PRO A 52 -2.87 3.32 20.51
CA PRO A 52 -1.60 2.61 20.55
C PRO A 52 -0.66 3.19 19.48
N GLU A 53 0.61 3.38 19.84
CA GLU A 53 1.60 3.98 18.95
C GLU A 53 1.80 3.13 17.68
N ASN A 54 1.91 3.80 16.53
CA ASN A 54 2.30 3.17 15.29
C ASN A 54 3.81 2.88 15.31
N LYS A 55 4.19 1.61 15.19
CA LYS A 55 5.58 1.15 15.19
C LYS A 55 6.11 1.09 13.77
N VAL A 56 7.36 1.50 13.59
CA VAL A 56 8.08 1.23 12.35
C VAL A 56 8.34 -0.27 12.26
N ILE A 57 7.82 -0.91 11.22
CA ILE A 57 8.04 -2.34 10.95
C ILE A 57 9.38 -2.49 10.21
N PRO A 58 10.40 -3.06 10.84
CA PRO A 58 11.69 -3.26 10.17
C PRO A 58 11.59 -4.41 9.17
N VAL A 59 12.23 -4.25 8.01
CA VAL A 59 12.18 -5.24 6.91
C VAL A 59 12.71 -6.60 7.38
N GLU A 60 13.73 -6.62 8.23
CA GLU A 60 14.31 -7.82 8.81
C GLU A 60 13.35 -8.61 9.71
N ALA A 61 12.32 -7.97 10.30
CA ALA A 61 11.34 -8.71 11.08
C ALA A 61 10.48 -9.64 10.21
N LEU A 62 10.31 -9.31 8.91
CA LEU A 62 9.56 -10.14 7.99
C LEU A 62 10.17 -11.53 7.81
N GLU A 63 11.48 -11.65 7.93
CA GLU A 63 12.25 -12.89 7.77
C GLU A 63 11.89 -13.97 8.81
N THR A 64 11.15 -13.58 9.87
CA THR A 64 10.79 -14.44 11.01
C THR A 64 9.30 -14.43 11.34
N LEU A 65 8.45 -14.03 10.39
CA LEU A 65 6.99 -14.04 10.56
C LEU A 65 6.46 -15.43 10.88
N GLU A 66 5.38 -15.48 11.66
CA GLU A 66 4.53 -16.67 11.73
C GLU A 66 3.64 -16.70 10.48
N VAL A 67 3.75 -17.75 9.68
CA VAL A 67 2.91 -17.95 8.50
C VAL A 67 1.81 -18.96 8.84
N PRO A 68 0.55 -18.69 8.46
CA PRO A 68 -0.56 -19.62 8.71
C PRO A 68 -0.39 -20.90 7.87
N PRO A 69 -1.10 -21.99 8.20
CA PRO A 69 -1.25 -23.12 7.29
C PRO A 69 -1.82 -22.65 5.95
N LEU A 70 -1.06 -22.84 4.86
CA LEU A 70 -1.40 -22.37 3.53
C LEU A 70 -0.84 -23.31 2.46
N CYS A 71 -1.49 -23.38 1.30
CA CYS A 71 -1.11 -24.29 0.21
C CYS A 71 -1.02 -25.76 0.63
N GLY A 72 -1.71 -26.16 1.71
CA GLY A 72 -1.62 -27.50 2.29
C GLY A 72 -0.33 -27.78 3.07
N HIS A 73 0.49 -26.77 3.37
CA HIS A 73 1.62 -26.85 4.30
C HIS A 73 1.15 -26.56 5.72
N GLU A 74 1.89 -27.06 6.71
CA GLU A 74 1.69 -26.61 8.09
C GLU A 74 2.10 -25.14 8.24
N GLY A 75 1.46 -24.44 9.18
CA GLY A 75 1.91 -23.12 9.59
C GLY A 75 3.17 -23.18 10.45
N GLY A 76 3.88 -22.05 10.53
CA GLY A 76 5.01 -21.90 11.42
C GLY A 76 5.85 -20.65 11.16
N ARG A 77 6.84 -20.47 12.02
CA ARG A 77 7.80 -19.37 11.95
C ARG A 77 8.76 -19.54 10.78
N LEU A 78 8.92 -18.48 10.00
CA LEU A 78 9.94 -18.41 8.96
C LEU A 78 11.34 -18.37 9.56
N VAL A 79 12.30 -18.92 8.82
CA VAL A 79 13.73 -18.82 9.08
C VAL A 79 14.38 -18.27 7.83
N ASN A 80 14.89 -17.03 7.90
CA ASN A 80 15.40 -16.29 6.73
C ASN A 80 14.36 -16.21 5.60
N GLY A 81 13.10 -16.01 5.98
CA GLY A 81 12.00 -15.83 5.04
C GLY A 81 11.52 -17.11 4.38
N GLU A 82 12.01 -18.28 4.80
CA GLU A 82 11.59 -19.58 4.30
C GLU A 82 10.89 -20.38 5.41
N LEU A 83 9.81 -21.07 5.06
CA LEU A 83 9.13 -21.98 5.97
C LEU A 83 10.01 -23.22 6.15
N PRO A 84 10.29 -23.65 7.39
CA PRO A 84 11.16 -24.80 7.62
C PRO A 84 10.66 -26.07 6.92
N VAL A 85 11.59 -26.88 6.38
CA VAL A 85 11.27 -28.04 5.53
C VAL A 85 10.37 -29.05 6.23
N GLU A 86 10.52 -29.23 7.53
CA GLU A 86 9.67 -30.11 8.33
C GLU A 86 8.18 -29.75 8.22
N LYS A 87 7.84 -28.47 8.01
CA LYS A 87 6.48 -27.95 7.88
C LYS A 87 5.84 -28.20 6.52
N HIS A 88 6.63 -28.61 5.53
CA HIS A 88 6.16 -28.92 4.19
C HIS A 88 6.80 -30.20 3.61
N SER A 89 7.28 -31.08 4.49
CA SER A 89 8.08 -32.27 4.14
C SER A 89 7.36 -33.27 3.21
N GLN A 90 6.03 -33.25 3.23
CA GLN A 90 5.18 -34.03 2.32
C GLN A 90 5.28 -33.59 0.84
N TYR A 91 5.88 -32.43 0.57
CA TYR A 91 6.14 -31.90 -0.77
C TYR A 91 7.63 -31.55 -0.91
N PRO A 92 8.50 -32.50 -1.28
CA PRO A 92 9.96 -32.33 -1.24
C PRO A 92 10.50 -31.31 -2.26
N ASN A 93 9.71 -30.96 -3.27
CA ASN A 93 10.04 -29.93 -4.27
C ASN A 93 9.22 -28.66 -4.07
N ALA A 94 8.57 -28.49 -2.92
CA ALA A 94 7.79 -27.30 -2.63
C ALA A 94 8.68 -26.08 -2.42
N LEU A 95 8.18 -24.92 -2.84
CA LEU A 95 8.61 -23.62 -2.34
C LEU A 95 7.60 -23.14 -1.31
N ALA A 96 8.10 -22.56 -0.22
CA ALA A 96 7.30 -21.95 0.84
C ALA A 96 8.13 -20.82 1.46
N ARG A 97 8.05 -19.61 0.90
CA ARG A 97 8.94 -18.50 1.26
C ARG A 97 8.42 -17.13 0.85
N LEU A 98 8.95 -16.09 1.47
CA LEU A 98 8.76 -14.69 1.06
C LEU A 98 9.19 -14.50 -0.40
N VAL A 99 8.39 -13.73 -1.13
CA VAL A 99 8.82 -13.18 -2.43
C VAL A 99 9.82 -12.08 -2.17
N ARG A 100 10.84 -11.97 -3.01
CA ARG A 100 11.94 -11.03 -2.84
C ARG A 100 12.07 -10.11 -4.04
N HIS A 101 12.46 -8.87 -3.78
CA HIS A 101 12.97 -7.94 -4.78
C HIS A 101 14.32 -8.40 -5.33
N LYS A 102 14.79 -7.74 -6.40
CA LYS A 102 16.08 -8.06 -7.03
C LYS A 102 17.29 -7.85 -6.11
N ASP A 103 17.17 -6.97 -5.12
CA ASP A 103 18.19 -6.72 -4.10
C ASP A 103 18.16 -7.73 -2.95
N GLY A 104 17.24 -8.70 -2.98
CA GLY A 104 17.08 -9.74 -1.98
C GLY A 104 16.17 -9.37 -0.81
N SER A 105 15.70 -8.13 -0.70
CA SER A 105 14.76 -7.74 0.34
C SER A 105 13.38 -8.40 0.14
N PRO A 106 12.66 -8.77 1.20
CA PRO A 106 11.27 -9.21 1.10
C PRO A 106 10.38 -8.17 0.44
N GLN A 107 9.45 -8.63 -0.40
CA GLN A 107 8.46 -7.78 -1.04
C GLN A 107 7.28 -7.56 -0.11
N GLY A 108 7.20 -6.35 0.45
CA GLY A 108 6.13 -5.93 1.35
C GLY A 108 5.70 -4.49 1.13
N ALA A 109 4.55 -4.14 1.69
CA ALA A 109 4.01 -2.78 1.78
C ALA A 109 3.52 -2.52 3.21
N TYR A 110 3.62 -1.27 3.66
CA TYR A 110 3.35 -0.89 5.05
C TYR A 110 2.54 0.39 5.09
N THR A 111 1.28 0.29 5.50
CA THR A 111 0.38 1.44 5.64
C THR A 111 -0.87 1.05 6.42
N ASP A 112 -1.57 2.02 6.97
CA ASP A 112 -2.86 1.85 7.63
C ASP A 112 -3.95 1.57 6.59
N ILE A 113 -4.25 0.30 6.34
CA ILE A 113 -5.26 -0.14 5.37
C ILE A 113 -6.61 -0.40 6.02
N ASN A 114 -6.70 -0.38 7.36
CA ASN A 114 -7.91 -0.64 8.13
C ASN A 114 -8.53 0.65 8.73
N GLY A 115 -7.79 1.76 8.78
CA GLY A 115 -8.18 3.07 9.28
C GLY A 115 -8.05 3.27 10.80
N ASP A 116 -7.29 2.44 11.51
CA ASP A 116 -7.12 2.50 12.98
C ASP A 116 -5.96 3.39 13.44
N GLY A 117 -5.22 3.97 12.49
CA GLY A 117 -4.07 4.84 12.75
C GLY A 117 -2.75 4.08 12.96
N ARG A 118 -2.70 2.77 12.74
CA ARG A 118 -1.49 1.94 12.79
C ARG A 118 -1.27 1.22 11.47
N ASP A 119 -0.02 1.08 11.07
CA ASP A 119 0.30 0.46 9.79
C ASP A 119 0.17 -1.06 9.86
N GLU A 120 -0.51 -1.65 8.88
CA GLU A 120 -0.42 -3.07 8.58
C GLU A 120 0.82 -3.38 7.74
N ALA A 121 1.32 -4.61 7.85
CA ALA A 121 2.25 -5.18 6.87
C ALA A 121 1.52 -6.12 5.90
N VAL A 122 1.60 -5.81 4.60
CA VAL A 122 1.15 -6.66 3.51
C VAL A 122 2.36 -7.27 2.82
N VAL A 123 2.50 -8.59 2.86
CA VAL A 123 3.71 -9.29 2.41
C VAL A 123 3.38 -10.33 1.35
N ALA A 124 4.15 -10.36 0.26
CA ALA A 124 4.03 -11.37 -0.77
C ALA A 124 4.71 -12.68 -0.36
N TYR A 125 3.96 -13.77 -0.38
CA TYR A 125 4.40 -15.09 0.05
C TYR A 125 4.11 -16.14 -1.02
N ASN A 126 5.16 -16.83 -1.48
CA ASN A 126 5.02 -17.94 -2.39
C ASN A 126 4.87 -19.24 -1.59
N CYS A 127 3.81 -20.00 -1.86
CA CYS A 127 3.77 -21.40 -1.49
C CYS A 127 3.26 -22.26 -2.65
N ASP A 128 3.90 -23.40 -2.86
CA ASP A 128 3.53 -24.40 -3.85
C ASP A 128 3.71 -25.82 -3.29
N LYS A 129 3.17 -26.82 -4.01
CA LYS A 129 3.36 -28.25 -3.68
C LYS A 129 4.41 -28.93 -4.58
N GLY A 130 5.19 -28.14 -5.31
CA GLY A 130 6.04 -28.58 -6.41
C GLY A 130 5.26 -28.96 -7.69
N GLY A 131 6.01 -29.16 -8.78
CA GLY A 131 5.50 -29.69 -10.06
C GLY A 131 4.81 -28.68 -10.99
N ALA A 132 4.33 -27.54 -10.48
CA ALA A 132 3.80 -26.43 -11.26
C ALA A 132 3.98 -25.11 -10.49
N SER A 133 3.83 -23.97 -11.17
CA SER A 133 3.82 -22.66 -10.48
C SER A 133 2.47 -22.46 -9.78
N TRP A 134 2.49 -22.15 -8.48
CA TRP A 134 1.30 -21.85 -7.67
C TRP A 134 1.20 -20.35 -7.33
N PRO A 135 -0.01 -19.84 -7.06
CA PRO A 135 -0.24 -18.44 -6.75
C PRO A 135 0.65 -17.94 -5.62
N THR A 136 1.27 -16.78 -5.86
CA THR A 136 1.75 -15.94 -4.76
C THR A 136 0.52 -15.45 -3.98
N ASN A 137 0.61 -15.53 -2.67
CA ASN A 137 -0.40 -15.09 -1.73
C ASN A 137 0.03 -13.75 -1.14
N LEU A 138 -0.93 -12.95 -0.70
CA LEU A 138 -0.65 -11.86 0.23
C LEU A 138 -0.97 -12.32 1.64
N LEU A 139 -0.04 -12.09 2.55
CA LEU A 139 -0.24 -12.26 3.98
C LEU A 139 -0.35 -10.87 4.59
N ILE A 140 -1.35 -10.65 5.43
CA ILE A 140 -1.63 -9.36 6.04
C ILE A 140 -1.47 -9.50 7.55
N TYR A 141 -0.69 -8.61 8.14
CA TYR A 141 -0.35 -8.58 9.56
C TYR A 141 -0.66 -7.21 10.15
N ASP A 142 -1.00 -7.19 11.43
CA ASP A 142 -1.11 -5.94 12.17
C ASP A 142 0.27 -5.32 12.43
N ASN A 143 0.29 -4.14 13.04
CA ASN A 143 1.50 -3.41 13.38
C ASN A 143 2.43 -4.11 14.40
N ASP A 144 1.90 -5.11 15.10
CA ASP A 144 2.65 -5.99 16.02
C ASP A 144 3.08 -7.31 15.37
N LEU A 145 2.89 -7.43 14.04
CA LEU A 145 3.15 -8.61 13.22
C LEU A 145 2.34 -9.85 13.63
N ASN A 146 1.15 -9.66 14.20
CA ASN A 146 0.17 -10.73 14.34
C ASN A 146 -0.58 -10.93 13.02
N PHE A 147 -0.74 -12.18 12.61
CA PHE A 147 -1.44 -12.52 11.38
C PHE A 147 -2.93 -12.12 11.47
N ILE A 148 -3.40 -11.33 10.50
CA ILE A 148 -4.81 -10.94 10.34
C ILE A 148 -5.49 -11.90 9.37
N THR A 149 -5.02 -11.94 8.13
CA THR A 149 -5.68 -12.65 7.02
C THR A 149 -4.73 -12.87 5.84
N ALA A 150 -5.19 -13.64 4.86
CA ALA A 150 -4.46 -13.89 3.62
C ALA A 150 -5.36 -13.76 2.39
N ILE A 151 -4.78 -13.32 1.29
CA ILE A 151 -5.41 -13.36 -0.04
C ILE A 151 -4.70 -14.45 -0.84
N SER A 152 -5.44 -15.53 -1.11
CA SER A 152 -5.00 -16.66 -1.91
C SER A 152 -5.85 -16.89 -3.16
N ASP A 153 -6.98 -16.20 -3.27
CA ASP A 153 -7.86 -16.22 -4.44
C ASP A 153 -7.80 -14.87 -5.15
N TRP A 154 -7.64 -14.92 -6.47
CA TRP A 154 -7.32 -13.76 -7.32
C TRP A 154 -8.18 -13.72 -8.58
N THR A 155 -9.41 -14.20 -8.48
CA THR A 155 -10.37 -14.22 -9.60
C THR A 155 -11.25 -12.97 -9.56
N GLU A 156 -11.37 -12.29 -10.71
CA GLU A 156 -12.24 -11.13 -10.94
C GLU A 156 -13.08 -11.39 -12.20
N GLY A 157 -14.35 -11.80 -12.01
CA GLY A 157 -15.20 -12.24 -13.11
C GLY A 157 -14.57 -13.40 -13.90
N ASP A 158 -14.47 -13.24 -15.22
CA ASP A 158 -13.82 -14.22 -16.12
C ASP A 158 -12.28 -14.08 -16.16
N MET A 159 -11.73 -13.10 -15.46
CA MET A 159 -10.29 -12.89 -15.40
C MET A 159 -9.70 -13.60 -14.19
N THR A 160 -8.52 -14.19 -14.37
CA THR A 160 -7.75 -14.74 -13.26
C THR A 160 -6.40 -14.03 -13.24
N ALA A 161 -6.05 -13.39 -12.13
CA ALA A 161 -4.72 -12.84 -11.97
C ALA A 161 -3.67 -13.96 -12.01
N LEU A 162 -2.45 -13.61 -12.41
CA LEU A 162 -1.42 -14.59 -12.69
C LEU A 162 -0.94 -15.25 -11.41
N ARG A 163 -1.11 -16.56 -11.40
CA ARG A 163 -0.80 -17.54 -10.35
C ARG A 163 0.69 -17.62 -9.98
N ALA A 164 1.50 -16.55 -10.05
CA ALA A 164 2.89 -16.45 -9.55
C ALA A 164 3.56 -15.06 -9.65
N HIS A 165 2.88 -13.97 -10.01
CA HIS A 165 3.56 -12.70 -10.26
C HIS A 165 2.79 -11.53 -9.68
N ILE A 166 2.80 -11.41 -8.35
CA ILE A 166 2.76 -10.10 -7.73
C ILE A 166 4.03 -9.37 -8.19
N ARG A 167 3.87 -8.43 -9.13
CA ARG A 167 4.99 -7.73 -9.76
C ARG A 167 5.56 -6.70 -8.82
N THR A 168 4.67 -5.93 -8.21
CA THR A 168 5.00 -4.80 -7.35
C THR A 168 3.91 -4.65 -6.30
N LEU A 169 4.37 -4.35 -5.08
CA LEU A 169 3.53 -3.76 -4.04
C LEU A 169 3.96 -2.31 -3.91
N ARG A 170 2.99 -1.41 -4.03
CA ARG A 170 3.15 0.03 -3.83
C ARG A 170 2.11 0.46 -2.79
N TRP A 171 2.32 1.57 -2.10
CA TRP A 171 1.34 2.04 -1.13
C TRP A 171 1.36 3.56 -1.02
N ASP A 172 0.25 4.09 -0.53
CA ASP A 172 0.11 5.45 0.00
C ASP A 172 -0.30 5.37 1.48
N ASP A 173 -0.79 6.47 2.04
CA ASP A 173 -1.16 6.59 3.46
C ASP A 173 -2.38 5.74 3.88
N SER A 174 -3.09 5.10 2.95
CA SER A 174 -4.36 4.40 3.26
C SER A 174 -4.60 3.11 2.48
N LYS A 175 -3.75 2.81 1.49
CA LYS A 175 -4.00 1.71 0.54
C LYS A 175 -2.72 1.05 0.10
N VAL A 176 -2.82 -0.25 -0.15
CA VAL A 176 -1.81 -1.00 -0.89
C VAL A 176 -2.28 -1.21 -2.32
N TYR A 177 -1.43 -0.89 -3.28
CA TYR A 177 -1.60 -1.16 -4.70
C TYR A 177 -0.84 -2.44 -5.08
N VAL A 178 -1.57 -3.42 -5.60
CA VAL A 178 -1.04 -4.72 -6.00
C VAL A 178 -1.07 -4.83 -7.53
N ASP A 179 0.09 -4.84 -8.15
CA ASP A 179 0.20 -5.02 -9.60
C ASP A 179 0.44 -6.49 -9.93
N THR A 180 -0.38 -7.05 -10.81
CA THR A 180 -0.31 -8.45 -11.24
C THR A 180 -0.42 -8.55 -12.76
N TYR A 181 -0.03 -9.70 -13.32
CA TYR A 181 -0.47 -10.06 -14.66
C TYR A 181 -1.88 -10.65 -14.60
N GLY A 182 -2.63 -10.63 -15.70
CA GLY A 182 -3.96 -11.24 -15.77
C GLY A 182 -4.18 -12.04 -17.05
N TRP A 183 -4.92 -13.14 -16.94
CA TRP A 183 -5.37 -13.95 -18.07
C TRP A 183 -6.82 -13.65 -18.42
N MET A 184 -7.08 -13.57 -19.73
CA MET A 184 -8.41 -13.59 -20.31
C MET A 184 -8.73 -14.98 -20.87
N PRO A 185 -10.02 -15.31 -21.08
CA PRO A 185 -10.40 -16.49 -21.85
C PRO A 185 -9.68 -16.54 -23.21
N GLY A 186 -9.01 -17.67 -23.47
CA GLY A 186 -8.26 -17.89 -24.71
C GLY A 186 -6.78 -17.47 -24.68
N ASP A 187 -6.28 -16.90 -23.59
CA ASP A 187 -4.85 -16.69 -23.44
C ASP A 187 -4.09 -18.02 -23.23
N ALA A 188 -2.86 -18.08 -23.74
CA ALA A 188 -1.95 -19.18 -23.43
C ALA A 188 -1.44 -19.07 -21.98
N SER A 189 -1.21 -20.22 -21.34
CA SER A 189 -0.75 -20.31 -19.94
C SER A 189 0.62 -19.67 -19.67
N VAL A 190 1.38 -19.33 -20.70
CA VAL A 190 2.69 -18.67 -20.60
C VAL A 190 2.65 -17.19 -20.99
N ALA A 191 1.52 -16.70 -21.50
CA ALA A 191 1.42 -15.38 -22.12
C ALA A 191 0.16 -14.63 -21.63
N PRO A 192 0.16 -14.15 -20.37
CA PRO A 192 -0.92 -13.30 -19.87
C PRO A 192 -1.06 -12.04 -20.73
N SER A 193 -2.30 -11.68 -21.08
CA SER A 193 -2.58 -10.52 -21.92
C SER A 193 -2.88 -9.23 -21.15
N ARG A 194 -3.03 -9.30 -19.82
CA ARG A 194 -3.39 -8.15 -18.99
C ARG A 194 -2.32 -7.78 -17.97
N LEU A 195 -2.30 -6.50 -17.63
CA LEU A 195 -1.73 -5.95 -16.42
C LEU A 195 -2.90 -5.44 -15.57
N LEU A 196 -3.00 -5.94 -14.35
CA LEU A 196 -4.07 -5.60 -13.42
C LEU A 196 -3.48 -4.88 -12.22
N THR A 197 -4.12 -3.81 -11.78
CA THR A 197 -3.79 -3.13 -10.52
C THR A 197 -5.00 -3.21 -9.60
N TYR A 198 -4.81 -3.74 -8.41
CA TYR A 198 -5.81 -3.77 -7.35
C TYR A 198 -5.45 -2.76 -6.26
N GLU A 199 -6.45 -2.06 -5.75
CA GLU A 199 -6.39 -1.42 -4.43
C GLU A 199 -6.79 -2.45 -3.38
N LEU A 200 -6.00 -2.53 -2.31
CA LEU A 200 -6.23 -3.37 -1.15
C LEU A 200 -6.47 -2.48 0.08
N THR A 201 -7.60 -2.71 0.72
CA THR A 201 -7.94 -2.21 2.06
C THR A 201 -8.42 -3.36 2.97
N LEU A 202 -8.61 -3.08 4.26
CA LEU A 202 -9.28 -3.96 5.21
C LEU A 202 -10.62 -3.35 5.65
N ASN A 203 -11.66 -4.17 5.69
CA ASN A 203 -12.90 -3.87 6.42
C ASN A 203 -12.90 -4.72 7.70
N GLY A 204 -12.41 -4.15 8.81
CA GLY A 204 -12.06 -4.93 9.98
C GLY A 204 -10.89 -5.88 9.66
N THR A 205 -11.13 -7.19 9.66
CA THR A 205 -10.11 -8.19 9.29
C THR A 205 -10.31 -8.77 7.89
N GLU A 206 -11.34 -8.31 7.16
CA GLU A 206 -11.67 -8.83 5.84
C GLU A 206 -10.94 -8.04 4.75
N PRO A 207 -10.15 -8.69 3.87
CA PRO A 207 -9.47 -8.01 2.78
C PRO A 207 -10.47 -7.62 1.69
N VAL A 208 -10.42 -6.35 1.29
CA VAL A 208 -11.21 -5.81 0.18
C VAL A 208 -10.25 -5.47 -0.96
N LEU A 209 -10.37 -6.21 -2.06
CA LEU A 209 -9.67 -5.92 -3.31
C LEU A 209 -10.60 -5.21 -4.28
N THR A 210 -10.16 -4.07 -4.80
CA THR A 210 -10.87 -3.35 -5.87
C THR A 210 -9.98 -3.25 -7.09
N LEU A 211 -10.42 -3.79 -8.22
CA LEU A 211 -9.70 -3.61 -9.49
C LEU A 211 -9.81 -2.15 -9.96
N VAL A 212 -8.68 -1.46 -10.06
CA VAL A 212 -8.63 -0.04 -10.45
C VAL A 212 -7.95 0.21 -11.79
N SER A 213 -7.16 -0.73 -12.30
CA SER A 213 -6.63 -0.68 -13.66
C SER A 213 -6.63 -2.07 -14.31
N ASN A 214 -6.96 -2.09 -15.61
CA ASN A 214 -6.91 -3.27 -16.46
C ASN A 214 -6.36 -2.87 -17.83
N GLU A 215 -5.06 -3.04 -17.99
CA GLU A 215 -4.33 -2.62 -19.18
C GLU A 215 -3.91 -3.83 -20.01
N THR A 216 -3.64 -3.60 -21.29
CA THR A 216 -3.03 -4.63 -22.13
C THR A 216 -1.57 -4.82 -21.72
N ASN A 217 -1.14 -6.06 -21.50
CA ASN A 217 0.26 -6.39 -21.25
C ASN A 217 1.07 -6.14 -22.54
N PRO A 218 1.99 -5.15 -22.56
CA PRO A 218 2.77 -4.83 -23.75
C PRO A 218 3.77 -5.94 -24.11
N ASN A 219 4.06 -6.86 -23.18
CA ASN A 219 5.02 -7.95 -23.35
C ASN A 219 4.35 -9.29 -23.70
N LYS A 220 3.11 -9.28 -24.19
CA LYS A 220 2.42 -10.53 -24.57
C LYS A 220 3.20 -11.25 -25.68
N GLY A 221 3.72 -12.44 -25.39
CA GLY A 221 4.35 -13.34 -26.36
C GLY A 221 5.84 -13.09 -26.64
N ILE A 222 6.52 -12.33 -25.78
CA ILE A 222 8.00 -12.25 -25.70
C ILE A 222 8.46 -13.22 -24.62
#